data_AF-A0A061F9V6-F1
#
_entry.id   AF-A0A061F9V6-F1
#
_cell.length_a   1.000
_cell.length_b   1.000
_cell.length_c   1.000
_cell.angle_alpha   90.00
_cell.angle_beta   90.00
_cell.angle_gamma   90.00
#
_symmetry.space_group_name_H-M   'P 1'
#
loop_
_entity.id
_entity.type
_entity.pdbx_description
1 polymer ?
#
loop_
_entity_poly.entity_id
_entity_poly.type
_entity_poly.pdbx_seq_one_letter_code
_entity_poly.pdbx_strand_id
1 'polypeptide(L)'
;FSSFQSPFFSTSSSCFKKSRYGFHRIDDALDLFNHMLRTRPIPSIAEFTQLVSAIVRMKHYETAISLFGQMELIGIRHDVYSFSILLNCFCRLHRTDFGFSLLGKMLKLGIQPTTVTFTTLANGLCIEGYTGAASRLLRKMEQNNCLIDIVIYNTIIDSLCKDKLVPEALNLFSEMTDISCKYKGLSWKPLQPGELVLFLGCFLHFQLLTPTELCW
;
A
#
# COMPACT_ATOMS: atom_id res chain seq x y z
N PHE A 1 4.89 60.64 3.14
CA PHE A 1 5.60 60.56 1.85
C PHE A 1 6.93 59.88 2.11
N SER A 2 6.94 58.55 1.89
CA SER A 2 7.77 57.83 0.90
C SER A 2 9.16 57.50 1.46
N SER A 3 9.61 56.26 1.55
CA SER A 3 9.43 55.16 0.62
C SER A 3 9.56 53.79 1.31
N PHE A 4 8.54 52.97 1.13
CA PHE A 4 8.62 51.50 1.23
C PHE A 4 9.68 50.99 0.23
N GLN A 5 10.73 50.33 0.72
CA GLN A 5 11.57 49.47 -0.10
C GLN A 5 11.13 48.03 0.13
N SER A 6 10.30 47.54 -0.78
CA SER A 6 10.02 46.12 -0.97
C SER A 6 11.27 45.41 -1.50
N PRO A 7 11.73 44.30 -0.92
CA PRO A 7 12.50 43.33 -1.67
C PRO A 7 11.50 42.51 -2.48
N PHE A 8 11.35 42.92 -3.73
CA PHE A 8 10.78 42.14 -4.82
C PHE A 8 11.63 40.86 -4.97
N PHE A 9 11.35 39.83 -4.17
CA PHE A 9 11.81 38.47 -4.47
C PHE A 9 10.82 37.89 -5.48
N SER A 10 11.28 37.85 -6.73
CA SER A 10 10.76 37.13 -7.88
C SER A 10 9.73 36.04 -7.55
N THR A 11 8.46 36.41 -7.65
CA THR A 11 7.33 35.51 -7.85
C THR A 11 7.47 34.85 -9.22
N SER A 12 7.93 33.60 -9.22
CA SER A 12 7.50 32.47 -10.08
C SER A 12 8.64 31.46 -10.22
N SER A 13 8.36 30.20 -9.87
CA SER A 13 9.08 28.96 -10.24
C SER A 13 10.24 28.35 -9.41
N SER A 14 10.60 28.82 -8.20
CA SER A 14 11.78 28.24 -7.49
C SER A 14 11.60 27.63 -6.08
N CYS A 15 10.44 27.71 -5.41
CA CYS A 15 10.29 27.12 -4.06
C CYS A 15 10.21 25.57 -4.04
N PHE A 16 10.05 24.93 -5.21
CA PHE A 16 9.79 23.48 -5.32
C PHE A 16 10.79 22.71 -6.18
N LYS A 17 12.01 23.23 -6.35
CA LYS A 17 13.11 22.45 -6.97
C LYS A 17 14.19 22.12 -5.93
N LYS A 18 13.89 21.15 -5.07
CA LYS A 18 14.90 20.20 -4.59
C LYS A 18 14.44 18.83 -5.04
N SER A 19 15.23 18.17 -5.89
CA SER A 19 15.02 16.78 -6.28
C SER A 19 14.63 15.92 -5.06
N ARG A 20 13.43 15.30 -5.09
CA ARG A 20 12.95 14.18 -4.25
C ARG A 20 13.20 14.34 -2.75
N TYR A 21 12.22 14.78 -1.98
CA TYR A 21 12.33 14.88 -0.51
C TYR A 21 13.02 13.66 0.13
N GLY A 22 14.30 13.83 0.46
CA GLY A 22 15.13 12.92 1.23
C GLY A 22 15.26 13.53 2.62
N PHE A 23 14.26 13.27 3.45
CA PHE A 23 14.32 13.66 4.86
C PHE A 23 15.09 12.60 5.62
N HIS A 24 15.99 13.05 6.50
CA HIS A 24 16.64 12.19 7.49
C HIS A 24 15.94 12.26 8.85
N ARG A 25 15.19 13.35 9.11
CA ARG A 25 14.46 13.59 10.34
C ARG A 25 13.02 13.95 10.05
N ILE A 26 12.12 13.47 10.92
CA ILE A 26 10.69 13.77 10.79
C ILE A 26 10.38 15.25 11.03
N ASP A 27 11.09 15.91 11.95
CA ASP A 27 10.86 17.31 12.32
C ASP A 27 10.92 18.24 11.11
N ASP A 28 11.94 18.07 10.26
CA ASP A 28 12.12 18.87 9.03
C ASP A 28 10.93 18.71 8.07
N ALA A 29 10.36 17.50 8.00
CA ALA A 29 9.18 17.23 7.17
C ALA A 29 7.91 17.86 7.77
N LEU A 30 7.79 17.89 9.10
CA LEU A 30 6.67 18.53 9.80
C LEU A 30 6.73 20.05 9.68
N ASP A 31 7.92 20.64 9.80
CA ASP A 31 8.12 22.07 9.60
C ASP A 31 7.74 22.49 8.18
N LEU A 32 8.14 21.69 7.17
CA LEU A 32 7.72 21.92 5.79
C LEU A 32 6.20 21.81 5.63
N PHE A 33 5.58 20.80 6.24
CA PHE A 33 4.12 20.62 6.18
C PHE A 33 3.40 21.84 6.77
N ASN A 34 3.82 22.28 7.96
CA ASN A 34 3.27 23.45 8.62
C ASN A 34 3.48 24.73 7.81
N HIS A 35 4.63 24.87 7.15
CA HIS A 35 4.89 25.97 6.23
C HIS A 35 3.93 25.93 5.03
N MET A 36 3.71 24.75 4.43
CA MET A 36 2.78 24.56 3.32
C MET A 36 1.35 24.98 3.68
N LEU A 37 0.85 24.65 4.89
CA LEU A 37 -0.48 25.07 5.35
C LEU A 37 -0.66 26.60 5.41
N ARG A 38 0.41 27.33 5.75
CA ARG A 38 0.41 28.80 5.87
C ARG A 38 0.67 29.51 4.54
N THR A 39 1.20 28.79 3.54
CA THR A 39 1.54 29.37 2.24
C THR A 39 0.28 29.79 1.49
N ARG A 40 0.36 30.90 0.74
CA ARG A 40 -0.70 31.41 -0.14
C ARG A 40 -0.10 31.67 -1.53
N PRO A 41 -0.60 31.04 -2.61
CA PRO A 41 -1.72 30.09 -2.65
C PRO A 41 -1.41 28.76 -1.91
N ILE A 42 -2.46 28.05 -1.49
CA ILE A 42 -2.31 26.74 -0.84
C ILE A 42 -1.71 25.76 -1.86
N PRO A 43 -0.68 24.99 -1.48
CA PRO A 43 -0.10 23.92 -2.31
C PRO A 43 -1.13 22.90 -2.80
N SER A 44 -0.82 22.25 -3.92
CA SER A 44 -1.67 21.19 -4.45
C SER A 44 -1.67 19.94 -3.54
N ILE A 45 -2.73 19.13 -3.62
CA ILE A 45 -2.76 17.83 -2.93
C ILE A 45 -1.59 16.92 -3.31
N ALA A 46 -1.09 17.02 -4.55
CA ALA A 46 0.07 16.26 -5.00
C ALA A 46 1.32 16.62 -4.19
N GLU A 47 1.54 17.90 -3.87
CA GLU A 47 2.68 18.34 -3.05
C GLU A 47 2.56 17.83 -1.61
N PHE A 48 1.37 17.92 -1.02
CA PHE A 48 1.13 17.39 0.33
C PHE A 48 1.32 15.88 0.41
N THR A 49 0.75 15.13 -0.54
CA THR A 49 0.86 13.66 -0.58
C THR A 49 2.29 13.19 -0.83
N GLN A 50 3.11 13.95 -1.58
CA GLN A 50 4.54 13.67 -1.72
C GLN A 50 5.30 13.81 -0.39
N LEU A 51 5.05 14.89 0.35
CA LEU A 51 5.65 15.11 1.66
C LEU A 51 5.22 14.03 2.66
N VAL A 52 3.91 13.74 2.73
CA VAL A 52 3.37 12.69 3.59
C VAL A 52 3.92 11.32 3.20
N SER A 53 4.07 11.02 1.91
CA SER A 53 4.73 9.79 1.45
C SER A 53 6.18 9.67 1.94
N ALA A 54 6.90 10.78 2.04
CA ALA A 54 8.24 10.76 2.61
C ALA A 54 8.22 10.39 4.11
N ILE A 55 7.25 10.90 4.87
CA ILE A 55 7.00 10.56 6.28
C ILE A 55 6.64 9.08 6.44
N VAL A 56 5.82 8.54 5.54
CA VAL A 56 5.45 7.12 5.50
C VAL A 56 6.66 6.22 5.23
N ARG A 57 7.59 6.62 4.36
CA ARG A 57 8.85 5.86 4.14
C ARG A 57 9.76 5.86 5.37
N MET A 58 9.69 6.91 6.20
CA MET A 58 10.34 6.96 7.51
C MET A 58 9.58 6.16 8.59
N LYS A 59 8.50 5.45 8.22
CA LYS A 59 7.65 4.61 9.08
C LYS A 59 6.88 5.37 10.17
N HIS A 60 6.72 6.69 10.03
CA HIS A 60 5.91 7.50 10.95
C HIS A 60 4.43 7.52 10.52
N TYR A 61 3.78 6.34 10.57
CA TYR A 61 2.42 6.15 10.06
C TYR A 61 1.34 6.91 10.84
N GLU A 62 1.42 6.92 12.17
CA GLU A 62 0.50 7.68 13.04
C GLU A 62 0.55 9.18 12.73
N THR A 63 1.76 9.70 12.54
CA THR A 63 1.97 11.09 12.14
C THR A 63 1.35 11.36 10.77
N ALA A 64 1.57 10.49 9.79
CA ALA A 64 0.97 10.63 8.46
C ALA A 64 -0.58 10.66 8.52
N ILE A 65 -1.21 9.83 9.36
CA ILE A 65 -2.66 9.84 9.58
C ILE A 65 -3.13 11.19 10.15
N SER A 66 -2.44 11.71 11.17
CA SER A 66 -2.74 13.02 11.76
C SER A 66 -2.65 14.15 10.72
N LEU A 67 -1.64 14.12 9.86
CA LEU A 67 -1.47 15.12 8.80
C LEU A 67 -2.60 15.07 7.76
N PHE A 68 -3.09 13.89 7.38
CA PHE A 68 -4.28 13.79 6.53
C PHE A 68 -5.54 14.38 7.19
N GLY A 69 -5.70 14.20 8.50
CA GLY A 69 -6.76 14.86 9.26
C GLY A 69 -6.66 16.39 9.18
N GLN A 70 -5.45 16.94 9.30
CA GLN A 70 -5.22 18.38 9.14
C GLN A 70 -5.54 18.87 7.72
N MET A 71 -5.16 18.11 6.69
CA MET A 71 -5.51 18.42 5.28
C MET A 71 -7.02 18.50 5.09
N GLU A 72 -7.78 17.59 5.70
CA GLU A 72 -9.24 17.60 5.64
C GLU A 72 -9.84 18.82 6.35
N LEU A 73 -9.32 19.19 7.52
CA LEU A 73 -9.78 20.35 8.30
C LEU A 73 -9.62 21.68 7.54
N ILE A 74 -8.55 21.82 6.75
CA ILE A 74 -8.33 23.01 5.92
C ILE A 74 -9.03 22.94 4.55
N GLY A 75 -9.81 21.89 4.30
CA GLY A 75 -10.62 21.73 3.09
C GLY A 75 -9.87 21.19 1.87
N ILE A 76 -8.69 20.58 2.04
CA ILE A 76 -8.01 19.90 0.93
C ILE A 76 -8.75 18.60 0.61
N ARG A 77 -9.29 18.53 -0.62
CA ARG A 77 -10.02 17.35 -1.10
C ARG A 77 -9.06 16.22 -1.45
N HIS A 78 -9.30 15.06 -0.84
CA HIS A 78 -8.55 13.83 -1.07
C HIS A 78 -8.89 13.20 -2.42
N ASP A 79 -7.89 12.57 -3.04
CA ASP A 79 -7.96 11.78 -4.27
C ASP A 79 -7.63 10.30 -4.02
N VAL A 80 -7.66 9.48 -5.08
CA VAL A 80 -7.35 8.04 -4.99
C VAL A 80 -5.95 7.78 -4.40
N TYR A 81 -4.96 8.63 -4.73
CA TYR A 81 -3.58 8.44 -4.30
C TYR A 81 -3.41 8.71 -2.80
N SER A 82 -3.94 9.83 -2.30
CA SER A 82 -3.96 10.16 -0.87
C SER A 82 -4.64 9.07 -0.03
N PHE A 83 -5.79 8.55 -0.47
CA PHE A 83 -6.46 7.43 0.19
C PHE A 83 -5.62 6.16 0.17
N SER A 84 -4.89 5.89 -0.91
CA SER A 84 -3.98 4.73 -0.98
C SER A 84 -2.84 4.82 0.03
N ILE A 85 -2.27 6.02 0.24
CA ILE A 85 -1.26 6.25 1.28
C ILE A 85 -1.86 6.00 2.67
N LEU A 86 -3.04 6.57 2.94
CA LEU A 86 -3.70 6.45 4.24
C LEU A 86 -4.12 4.99 4.54
N LEU A 87 -4.62 4.25 3.53
CA LEU A 87 -4.87 2.81 3.61
C LEU A 87 -3.61 2.03 4.01
N ASN A 88 -2.50 2.29 3.33
CA ASN A 88 -1.23 1.64 3.66
C ASN A 88 -0.79 1.95 5.11
N CYS A 89 -0.99 3.18 5.59
CA CYS A 89 -0.69 3.54 6.99
C CYS A 89 -1.50 2.70 7.98
N PHE A 90 -2.81 2.58 7.76
CA PHE A 90 -3.68 1.76 8.61
C PHE A 90 -3.27 0.27 8.60
N CYS A 91 -2.96 -0.28 7.42
CA CYS A 91 -2.51 -1.67 7.31
C CYS A 91 -1.17 -1.90 8.05
N ARG A 92 -0.23 -0.95 7.97
CA ARG A 92 1.07 -1.03 8.66
C ARG A 92 0.97 -0.87 10.18
N LEU A 93 -0.16 -0.35 10.67
CA LEU A 93 -0.48 -0.21 12.09
C LEU A 93 -1.38 -1.32 12.61
N HIS A 94 -1.67 -2.36 11.82
CA HIS A 94 -2.60 -3.43 12.19
C HIS A 94 -4.01 -2.89 12.52
N ARG A 95 -4.48 -1.90 11.73
CA ARG A 95 -5.79 -1.25 11.84
C ARG A 95 -6.59 -1.37 10.54
N THR A 96 -6.67 -2.57 9.98
CA THR A 96 -7.36 -2.81 8.70
C THR A 96 -8.87 -2.53 8.78
N ASP A 97 -9.45 -2.54 9.99
CA ASP A 97 -10.81 -2.05 10.31
C ASP A 97 -11.04 -0.60 9.84
N PHE A 98 -10.09 0.30 10.12
CA PHE A 98 -10.12 1.65 9.59
C PHE A 98 -9.86 1.70 8.09
N GLY A 99 -9.08 0.77 7.56
CA GLY A 99 -8.92 0.60 6.11
C GLY A 99 -10.25 0.35 5.39
N PHE A 100 -11.09 -0.56 5.91
CA PHE A 100 -12.44 -0.79 5.36
C PHE A 100 -13.37 0.40 5.56
N SER A 101 -13.25 1.12 6.68
CA SER A 101 -13.99 2.37 6.90
C SER A 101 -13.62 3.42 5.83
N LEU A 102 -12.34 3.49 5.47
CA LEU A 102 -11.82 4.38 4.44
C LEU A 102 -12.32 4.01 3.03
N LEU A 103 -12.41 2.71 2.72
CA LEU A 103 -13.05 2.22 1.50
C LEU A 103 -14.51 2.71 1.40
N GLY A 104 -15.27 2.63 2.50
CA GLY A 104 -16.63 3.18 2.57
C GLY A 104 -16.66 4.69 2.36
N LYS A 105 -15.70 5.44 2.90
CA LYS A 105 -15.56 6.89 2.67
C LYS A 105 -15.27 7.20 1.19
N MET A 106 -14.37 6.47 0.53
CA MET A 106 -14.09 6.63 -0.90
C MET A 106 -15.37 6.49 -1.73
N LEU A 107 -16.14 5.42 -1.50
CA LEU A 107 -17.40 5.17 -2.20
C LEU A 107 -18.44 6.28 -1.97
N LYS A 108 -18.59 6.75 -0.72
CA LYS A 108 -19.50 7.87 -0.39
C LYS A 108 -19.10 9.17 -1.09
N LEU A 109 -17.80 9.39 -1.30
CA LEU A 109 -17.27 10.56 -2.00
C LEU A 109 -17.29 10.39 -3.53
N GLY A 110 -17.81 9.27 -4.05
CA GLY A 110 -17.82 8.95 -5.48
C GLY A 110 -16.42 8.63 -6.05
N ILE A 111 -15.44 8.35 -5.19
CA ILE A 111 -14.08 7.99 -5.58
C ILE A 111 -14.04 6.47 -5.74
N GLN A 112 -13.82 6.02 -6.97
CA GLN A 112 -13.80 4.59 -7.27
C GLN A 112 -12.54 3.92 -6.69
N PRO A 113 -12.70 2.91 -5.83
CA PRO A 113 -11.58 2.09 -5.37
C PRO A 113 -10.91 1.38 -6.55
N THR A 114 -9.59 1.23 -6.48
CA THR A 114 -8.80 0.58 -7.54
C THR A 114 -8.33 -0.79 -7.09
N THR A 115 -7.74 -1.57 -8.00
CA THR A 115 -7.01 -2.80 -7.64
C THR A 115 -6.03 -2.57 -6.49
N VAL A 116 -5.29 -1.47 -6.50
CA VAL A 116 -4.32 -1.12 -5.45
C VAL A 116 -5.00 -1.00 -4.07
N THR A 117 -6.20 -0.43 -4.02
CA THR A 117 -6.98 -0.32 -2.77
C THR A 117 -7.27 -1.70 -2.18
N PHE A 118 -7.80 -2.62 -2.98
CA PHE A 118 -8.16 -3.95 -2.49
C PHE A 118 -6.93 -4.81 -2.20
N THR A 119 -5.87 -4.73 -3.01
CA THR A 119 -4.59 -5.40 -2.73
C THR A 119 -3.99 -4.91 -1.42
N THR A 120 -4.07 -3.61 -1.13
CA THR A 120 -3.57 -3.06 0.14
C THR A 120 -4.37 -3.58 1.33
N LEU A 121 -5.70 -3.65 1.23
CA LEU A 121 -6.56 -4.22 2.28
C LEU A 121 -6.31 -5.72 2.50
N ALA A 122 -6.15 -6.50 1.42
CA ALA A 122 -5.81 -7.91 1.51
C ALA A 122 -4.46 -8.12 2.21
N ASN A 123 -3.45 -7.31 1.86
CA ASN A 123 -2.16 -7.35 2.54
C ASN A 123 -2.26 -6.96 4.02
N GLY A 124 -3.08 -5.95 4.37
CA GLY A 124 -3.36 -5.60 5.76
C GLY A 124 -3.98 -6.76 6.56
N LEU A 125 -4.96 -7.45 5.98
CA LEU A 125 -5.56 -8.65 6.58
C LEU A 125 -4.53 -9.76 6.79
N CYS A 126 -3.65 -10.02 5.81
CA CYS A 126 -2.56 -11.00 5.94
C CYS A 126 -1.58 -10.61 7.06
N ILE A 127 -1.21 -9.33 7.16
CA ILE A 127 -0.32 -8.82 8.22
C ILE A 127 -0.94 -9.00 9.62
N GLU A 128 -2.26 -8.93 9.73
CA GLU A 128 -3.00 -9.16 10.99
C GLU A 128 -3.32 -10.64 11.27
N GLY A 129 -2.95 -11.56 10.37
CA GLY A 129 -3.24 -13.00 10.50
C GLY A 129 -4.67 -13.39 10.09
N TYR A 130 -5.43 -12.48 9.48
CA TYR A 130 -6.78 -12.75 8.97
C TYR A 130 -6.74 -13.30 7.54
N THR A 131 -5.89 -14.29 7.28
CA THR A 131 -5.64 -14.83 5.94
C THR A 131 -6.89 -15.36 5.25
N GLY A 132 -7.80 -16.02 5.99
CA GLY A 132 -9.08 -16.48 5.45
C GLY A 132 -9.98 -15.33 4.95
N ALA A 133 -9.94 -14.17 5.62
CA ALA A 133 -10.64 -12.97 5.15
C ALA A 133 -9.98 -12.37 3.90
N ALA A 134 -8.64 -12.40 3.82
CA ALA A 134 -7.91 -11.96 2.64
C ALA A 134 -8.23 -12.83 1.41
N SER A 135 -8.28 -14.15 1.57
CA SER A 135 -8.70 -15.09 0.51
C SER A 135 -10.12 -14.82 0.04
N ARG A 136 -11.06 -14.56 0.95
CA ARG A 136 -12.44 -14.17 0.58
C ARG A 136 -12.49 -12.86 -0.20
N LEU A 137 -11.66 -11.88 0.17
CA LEU A 137 -11.58 -10.62 -0.56
C LEU A 137 -11.05 -10.83 -1.98
N LEU A 138 -10.02 -11.66 -2.15
CA LEU A 138 -9.50 -12.07 -3.47
C LEU A 138 -10.61 -12.67 -4.34
N ARG A 139 -11.37 -13.66 -3.83
CA ARG A 139 -12.48 -14.27 -4.57
C ARG A 139 -13.54 -13.25 -4.99
N LYS A 140 -13.82 -12.26 -4.13
CA LYS A 140 -14.76 -11.18 -4.47
C LYS A 140 -14.20 -10.29 -5.57
N MET A 141 -12.91 -10.03 -5.62
CA MET A 141 -12.28 -9.31 -6.72
C MET A 141 -12.39 -10.07 -8.04
N GLU A 142 -12.19 -11.40 -8.01
CA GLU A 142 -12.31 -12.28 -9.19
C GLU A 142 -13.73 -12.21 -9.77
N GLN A 143 -14.74 -12.33 -8.91
CA GLN A 143 -16.16 -12.27 -9.30
C GLN A 143 -16.57 -10.92 -9.89
N ASN A 144 -15.96 -9.83 -9.43
CA ASN A 144 -16.26 -8.48 -9.91
C ASN A 144 -15.41 -8.08 -11.13
N ASN A 145 -14.70 -9.02 -11.77
CA ASN A 145 -13.80 -8.79 -12.90
C ASN A 145 -12.79 -7.66 -12.64
N CYS A 146 -12.39 -7.48 -11.37
CA CYS A 146 -11.32 -6.55 -11.03
C CYS A 146 -10.01 -7.12 -11.56
N LEU A 147 -9.11 -6.26 -12.05
CA LEU A 147 -7.76 -6.69 -12.39
C LEU A 147 -7.07 -7.12 -11.09
N ILE A 148 -6.62 -8.37 -11.04
CA ILE A 148 -5.91 -8.94 -9.90
C ILE A 148 -4.45 -9.04 -10.29
N ASP A 149 -3.59 -8.51 -9.42
CA ASP A 149 -2.13 -8.52 -9.62
C ASP A 149 -1.52 -9.78 -9.00
N ILE A 150 -0.42 -10.27 -9.56
CA ILE A 150 0.37 -11.39 -9.00
C ILE A 150 0.77 -11.13 -7.54
N VAL A 151 0.97 -9.85 -7.19
CA VAL A 151 1.34 -9.41 -5.85
C VAL A 151 0.32 -9.87 -4.79
N ILE A 152 -0.99 -9.85 -5.08
CA ILE A 152 -2.00 -10.25 -4.09
C ILE A 152 -2.02 -11.77 -3.87
N TYR A 153 -1.84 -12.57 -4.93
CA TYR A 153 -1.72 -14.02 -4.82
C TYR A 153 -0.50 -14.39 -3.99
N ASN A 154 0.67 -13.83 -4.32
CA ASN A 154 1.91 -14.07 -3.58
C ASN A 154 1.78 -13.68 -2.11
N THR A 155 1.13 -12.56 -1.81
CA THR A 155 0.90 -12.09 -0.44
C THR A 155 0.04 -13.07 0.35
N ILE A 156 -1.08 -13.54 -0.23
CA ILE A 156 -1.98 -14.48 0.44
C ILE A 156 -1.34 -15.86 0.57
N ILE A 157 -0.62 -16.34 -0.45
CA ILE A 157 0.11 -17.61 -0.41
C ILE A 157 1.17 -17.59 0.70
N ASP A 158 1.98 -16.54 0.80
CA ASP A 158 2.97 -16.37 1.87
C ASP A 158 2.30 -16.34 3.26
N SER A 159 1.16 -15.66 3.38
CA SER A 159 0.33 -15.64 4.60
C SER A 159 -0.18 -17.02 4.98
N LEU A 160 -0.70 -17.80 4.02
CA LEU A 160 -1.18 -19.17 4.24
C LEU A 160 -0.04 -20.11 4.68
N CYS A 161 1.14 -19.96 4.09
CA CYS A 161 2.33 -20.70 4.51
C CYS A 161 2.72 -20.38 5.97
N LYS A 162 2.69 -19.09 6.35
CA LYS A 162 2.95 -18.65 7.74
C LYS A 162 1.92 -19.19 8.72
N ASP A 163 0.67 -19.31 8.29
CA ASP A 163 -0.43 -19.89 9.07
C ASP A 163 -0.46 -21.42 9.06
N LYS A 164 0.52 -22.08 8.41
CA LYS A 164 0.61 -23.54 8.24
C LYS A 164 -0.55 -24.17 7.45
N LEU A 165 -1.26 -23.37 6.67
CA LEU A 165 -2.33 -23.76 5.74
C LEU A 165 -1.74 -24.09 4.36
N VAL A 166 -0.83 -25.05 4.34
CA VAL A 166 -0.05 -25.43 3.13
C VAL A 166 -0.94 -25.96 1.99
N PRO A 167 -1.96 -26.82 2.23
CA PRO A 167 -2.84 -27.29 1.16
C PRO A 167 -3.55 -26.14 0.45
N GLU A 168 -4.04 -25.16 1.19
CA GLU A 168 -4.70 -23.97 0.66
C GLU A 168 -3.72 -23.10 -0.14
N ALA A 169 -2.48 -22.95 0.34
CA ALA A 169 -1.43 -22.22 -0.35
C ALA A 169 -1.08 -22.86 -1.71
N LEU A 170 -0.97 -24.20 -1.75
CA LEU A 170 -0.69 -24.95 -2.98
C LEU A 170 -1.83 -24.87 -3.97
N ASN A 171 -3.08 -24.98 -3.51
CA ASN A 171 -4.25 -24.83 -4.37
C ASN A 171 -4.28 -23.43 -5.01
N LEU A 172 -4.06 -22.39 -4.21
CA LEU A 172 -4.04 -21.01 -4.71
C LEU A 172 -2.88 -20.75 -5.70
N PHE A 173 -1.72 -21.38 -5.46
CA PHE A 173 -0.59 -21.32 -6.40
C PHE A 173 -0.91 -21.98 -7.74
N SER A 174 -1.55 -23.15 -7.73
CA SER A 174 -1.98 -23.84 -8.96
C SER A 174 -2.89 -22.95 -9.80
N GLU A 175 -3.89 -22.34 -9.17
CA GLU A 175 -4.82 -21.43 -9.84
C GLU A 175 -4.10 -20.23 -10.47
N MET A 176 -3.15 -19.63 -9.74
CA MET A 176 -2.33 -18.54 -10.28
C MET A 176 -1.53 -18.97 -11.51
N THR A 177 -0.93 -20.17 -11.47
CA THR A 177 -0.17 -20.71 -12.61
C THR A 177 -1.06 -21.03 -13.81
N ASP A 178 -2.26 -21.53 -13.59
CA ASP A 178 -3.24 -21.82 -14.64
C ASP A 178 -3.71 -20.54 -15.34
N ILE A 179 -3.95 -19.46 -14.57
CA ILE A 179 -4.27 -18.13 -15.11
C ILE A 179 -3.10 -17.62 -15.97
N SER A 180 -1.86 -17.73 -15.48
CA SER A 180 -0.67 -17.29 -16.24
C SER A 180 -0.51 -18.03 -17.57
N CYS A 181 -0.82 -19.33 -17.61
CA CYS A 181 -0.78 -20.16 -18.81
C CYS A 181 -1.86 -19.76 -19.84
N LYS A 182 -2.99 -19.21 -19.37
CA LYS A 182 -4.12 -18.79 -20.20
C LYS A 182 -3.91 -17.43 -20.89
N TYR A 183 -3.10 -16.54 -20.33
CA TYR A 183 -2.90 -15.16 -20.81
C TYR A 183 -1.49 -14.86 -21.35
N LYS A 184 -0.86 -15.81 -22.05
CA LYS A 184 0.52 -15.76 -22.62
C LYS A 184 0.93 -14.55 -23.50
N GLY A 185 0.14 -13.47 -23.59
CA GLY A 185 0.40 -12.29 -24.43
C GLY A 185 0.70 -10.96 -23.70
N LEU A 186 0.65 -10.88 -22.36
CA LEU A 186 0.91 -9.63 -21.62
C LEU A 186 1.99 -9.84 -20.57
N SER A 187 3.24 -9.40 -20.83
CA SER A 187 4.31 -9.16 -19.83
C SER A 187 4.35 -10.09 -18.58
N TRP A 188 4.04 -11.37 -18.73
CA TRP A 188 4.20 -12.36 -17.66
C TRP A 188 5.68 -12.76 -17.66
N LYS A 189 6.47 -12.12 -16.80
CA LYS A 189 7.80 -12.66 -16.48
C LYS A 189 7.58 -13.83 -15.51
N PRO A 190 8.00 -15.07 -15.86
CA PRO A 190 7.96 -16.17 -14.92
C PRO A 190 8.74 -15.80 -13.66
N LEU A 191 8.21 -16.18 -12.49
CA LEU A 191 8.88 -16.00 -11.20
C LEU A 191 10.32 -16.49 -11.32
N GLN A 192 11.29 -15.61 -11.00
CA GLN A 192 12.69 -16.02 -11.04
C GLN A 192 12.97 -17.00 -9.88
N PRO A 193 13.83 -18.01 -10.08
CA PRO A 193 14.13 -19.04 -9.07
C PRO A 193 14.58 -18.51 -7.70
N GLY A 194 15.02 -17.25 -7.60
CA GLY A 194 15.38 -16.60 -6.33
C GLY A 194 14.20 -16.24 -5.42
N GLU A 195 12.97 -16.15 -5.93
CA GLU A 195 11.75 -15.92 -5.13
C GLU A 195 11.13 -17.24 -4.63
N LEU A 196 11.60 -18.38 -5.14
CA LEU A 196 11.25 -19.73 -4.64
C LEU A 196 11.98 -20.11 -3.35
N VAL A 197 12.90 -19.28 -2.84
CA VAL A 197 13.72 -19.63 -1.65
C VAL A 197 12.86 -19.76 -0.38
N LEU A 198 11.72 -19.07 -0.30
CA LEU A 198 10.74 -19.28 0.78
C LEU A 198 9.87 -20.53 0.55
N PHE A 199 9.59 -20.87 -0.71
CA PHE A 199 8.84 -22.08 -1.07
C PHE A 199 9.66 -23.34 -0.83
N LEU A 200 10.93 -23.37 -1.25
CA LEU A 200 11.84 -24.49 -1.00
C LEU A 200 12.20 -24.66 0.48
N GLY A 201 12.15 -23.59 1.30
CA GLY A 201 12.30 -23.72 2.76
C GLY A 201 11.20 -24.57 3.40
N CYS A 202 9.94 -24.39 2.98
CA CYS A 202 8.84 -25.26 3.39
C CYS A 202 8.85 -26.62 2.64
N PHE A 203 9.26 -26.63 1.37
CA PHE A 203 9.32 -27.86 0.56
C PHE A 203 10.39 -28.85 1.03
N LEU A 204 11.60 -28.37 1.40
CA LEU A 204 12.69 -29.21 1.93
C LEU A 204 12.42 -29.68 3.36
N HIS A 205 11.70 -28.90 4.18
CA HIS A 205 11.33 -29.36 5.51
C HIS A 205 10.27 -30.48 5.47
N PHE A 206 9.43 -30.54 4.44
CA PHE A 206 8.38 -31.55 4.30
C PHE A 206 8.74 -32.72 3.38
N GLN A 207 9.68 -32.56 2.43
CA GLN A 207 10.24 -33.68 1.66
C GLN A 207 11.14 -34.62 2.50
N LEU A 208 11.58 -34.20 3.69
CA LEU A 208 12.23 -35.09 4.67
C LEU A 208 11.24 -35.84 5.59
N LEU A 209 9.94 -35.57 5.47
CA LEU A 209 8.86 -36.34 6.09
C LEU A 209 8.13 -37.13 5.00
N THR A 210 8.86 -37.97 4.26
CA THR A 210 8.22 -39.07 3.54
C THR A 210 7.72 -40.12 4.54
N PRO A 211 6.54 -40.72 4.32
CA PRO A 211 5.95 -41.70 5.21
C PRO A 211 6.65 -43.05 5.05
N THR A 212 7.71 -43.30 5.83
CA THR A 212 8.28 -44.65 5.97
C THR A 212 8.37 -45.15 7.41
N GLU A 213 7.79 -44.46 8.40
CA GLU A 213 7.62 -45.01 9.76
C GLU A 213 6.15 -45.02 10.23
N LEU A 214 5.28 -45.53 9.35
CA LEU A 214 3.98 -46.10 9.74
C LEU A 214 3.85 -47.49 9.09
N CYS A 215 4.68 -48.42 9.55
CA CYS A 215 4.44 -49.86 9.45
C CYS A 215 5.33 -50.58 10.46
N TRP A 216 4.67 -51.10 11.51
CA TRP A 216 5.15 -51.88 12.68
C TRP A 216 5.66 -51.11 13.88
#